data_AF-A0A194WTI4-F1
#
_entry.id   AF-A0A194WTI4-F1
#
_cell.length_a   1.000
_cell.length_b   1.000
_cell.length_c   1.000
_cell.angle_alpha   90.00
_cell.angle_beta   90.00
_cell.angle_gamma   90.00
#
_symmetry.space_group_name_H-M   'P 1'
#
loop_
_entity.id
_entity.type
_entity.pdbx_description
1 polymer ?
#
loop_
_entity_poly.entity_id
_entity_poly.type
_entity_poly.pdbx_seq_one_letter_code
_entity_poly.pdbx_strand_id
1 'polypeptide(L)'
;MARFMFGLSFKGAGENASDSAKIEKLIQSLQLLKHPEGGWFAETDRDPLRIPNPFLSKEQQQHAAVQYTAAAAGDDTTRSAMTTIFYLLTPNSPKGRFHRNKGRTVHTLHKGRGRYVLIRTDEAKPGEKARIETFVVGHNVEKGERLQWIVEGDIYKASYLLPDDDGSTESESGLLISETVVPGFEFSDHNFMPANVLPELVSAKQAVELQWLQSSN
;
A
#
# COMPACT_ATOMS: atom_id res chain seq x y z
N MET A 1 8.57 -14.49 19.46
CA MET A 1 8.30 -15.39 18.31
C MET A 1 8.77 -14.68 17.03
N ALA A 2 10.08 -14.55 16.83
CA ALA A 2 10.71 -13.75 15.78
C ALA A 2 11.76 -14.60 15.05
N ARG A 3 11.32 -15.42 14.08
CA ARG A 3 12.22 -16.35 13.37
C ARG A 3 11.95 -16.49 11.87
N PHE A 4 11.23 -15.55 11.24
CA PHE A 4 10.86 -15.67 9.81
C PHE A 4 11.30 -14.50 8.91
N MET A 5 12.25 -13.67 9.34
CA MET A 5 12.64 -12.45 8.61
C MET A 5 13.89 -12.55 7.73
N PHE A 6 14.50 -13.73 7.56
CA PHE A 6 15.78 -13.87 6.82
C PHE A 6 15.76 -15.00 5.77
N GLY A 7 14.64 -15.18 5.06
CA GLY A 7 14.53 -16.18 3.98
C GLY A 7 14.30 -15.61 2.57
N LEU A 8 13.81 -14.38 2.45
CA LEU A 8 13.59 -13.75 1.15
C LEU A 8 14.86 -13.02 0.74
N SER A 9 15.76 -13.73 0.07
CA SER A 9 16.86 -13.12 -0.67
C SER A 9 16.27 -12.42 -1.89
N PHE A 10 15.80 -11.19 -1.73
CA PHE A 10 15.64 -10.31 -2.88
C PHE A 10 17.04 -10.03 -3.41
N LYS A 11 17.43 -10.70 -4.51
CA LYS A 11 18.58 -10.27 -5.30
C LYS A 11 18.38 -8.77 -5.52
N GLY A 12 19.37 -7.96 -5.17
CA GLY A 12 19.35 -6.53 -5.52
C GLY A 12 19.10 -6.45 -7.02
N ALA A 13 17.88 -6.08 -7.39
CA ALA A 13 17.49 -5.94 -8.78
C ALA A 13 18.29 -4.73 -9.28
N GLY A 14 19.37 -4.98 -10.01
CA GLY A 14 20.00 -3.94 -10.80
C GLY A 14 18.93 -3.34 -11.71
N GLU A 15 19.05 -2.04 -12.00
CA GLU A 15 18.08 -1.22 -12.74
C GLU A 15 17.68 -1.75 -14.15
N ASN A 16 18.18 -2.93 -14.56
CA ASN A 16 17.96 -3.56 -15.86
C ASN A 16 17.44 -5.02 -15.81
N ALA A 17 17.03 -5.55 -14.66
CA ALA A 17 16.39 -6.87 -14.61
C ALA A 17 14.91 -6.76 -15.03
N SER A 18 14.54 -7.47 -16.08
CA SER A 18 13.17 -7.52 -16.61
C SER A 18 12.33 -8.57 -15.86
N ASP A 19 11.02 -8.35 -15.72
CA ASP A 19 10.13 -9.34 -15.12
C ASP A 19 9.96 -10.55 -16.08
N SER A 20 9.33 -11.63 -15.60
CA SER A 20 9.02 -12.76 -16.48
C SER A 20 8.13 -12.32 -17.65
N ALA A 21 8.26 -12.96 -18.81
CA ALA A 21 7.45 -12.63 -20.00
C ALA A 21 5.94 -12.65 -19.71
N LYS A 22 5.49 -13.47 -18.76
CA LYS A 22 4.10 -13.53 -18.29
C LYS A 22 3.68 -12.25 -17.56
N ILE A 23 4.54 -11.73 -16.68
CA ILE A 23 4.30 -10.48 -15.94
C ILE A 23 4.38 -9.28 -16.90
N GLU A 24 5.36 -9.25 -17.80
CA GLU A 24 5.47 -8.17 -18.81
C GLU A 24 4.24 -8.10 -19.71
N LYS A 25 3.77 -9.27 -20.19
CA LYS A 25 2.53 -9.34 -20.97
C LYS A 25 1.32 -8.85 -20.17
N LEU A 26 1.26 -9.14 -18.86
CA LEU A 26 0.19 -8.65 -17.99
C LEU A 26 0.24 -7.12 -17.84
N ILE A 27 1.42 -6.56 -17.56
CA ILE A 27 1.66 -5.11 -17.49
C ILE A 27 1.19 -4.43 -18.78
N GLN A 28 1.57 -4.97 -19.95
CA GLN A 28 1.16 -4.44 -21.24
C GLN A 28 -0.35 -4.56 -21.48
N SER A 29 -0.93 -5.72 -21.16
CA SER A 29 -2.36 -5.99 -21.42
C SER A 29 -3.28 -5.12 -20.57
N LEU A 30 -2.87 -4.80 -19.34
CA LEU A 30 -3.60 -3.92 -18.43
C LEU A 30 -3.13 -2.45 -18.49
N GLN A 31 -2.19 -2.12 -19.39
CA GLN A 31 -1.64 -0.79 -19.57
C GLN A 31 -1.08 -0.17 -18.28
N LEU A 32 -0.41 -0.98 -17.45
CA LEU A 32 0.08 -0.54 -16.15
C LEU A 32 1.31 0.37 -16.30
N LEU A 33 1.35 1.43 -15.49
CA LEU A 33 2.45 2.36 -15.35
C LEU A 33 3.18 2.11 -14.03
N LYS A 34 4.43 2.56 -13.89
CA LYS A 34 5.14 2.51 -12.61
C LYS A 34 4.41 3.37 -11.57
N HIS A 35 4.14 2.80 -10.41
CA HIS A 35 3.52 3.54 -9.31
C HIS A 35 4.58 4.30 -8.48
N PRO A 36 4.33 5.55 -8.05
CA PRO A 36 5.26 6.29 -7.20
C PRO A 36 5.62 5.56 -5.89
N GLU A 37 4.73 4.71 -5.38
CA GLU A 37 4.98 3.92 -4.17
C GLU A 37 5.85 2.69 -4.40
N GLY A 38 6.11 2.32 -5.66
CA GLY A 38 6.63 1.02 -6.06
C GLY A 38 5.52 0.10 -6.58
N GLY A 39 5.87 -0.87 -7.42
CA GLY A 39 4.92 -1.67 -8.19
C GLY A 39 4.46 -0.96 -9.47
N TRP A 40 3.34 -1.45 -10.01
CA TRP A 40 2.69 -0.94 -11.21
C TRP A 40 1.21 -0.68 -10.94
N PHE A 41 0.60 0.26 -11.65
CA PHE A 41 -0.81 0.59 -11.47
C PHE A 41 -1.46 1.14 -12.75
N ALA A 42 -2.79 1.13 -12.78
CA ALA A 42 -3.58 1.91 -13.74
C ALA A 42 -4.92 2.29 -13.09
N GLU A 43 -5.34 3.55 -13.19
CA GLU A 43 -6.71 3.95 -12.85
C GLU A 43 -7.66 3.42 -13.91
N THR A 44 -8.63 2.61 -13.49
CA THR A 44 -9.59 1.94 -14.37
C THR A 44 -10.97 2.56 -14.34
N ASP A 45 -11.31 3.25 -13.25
CA ASP A 45 -12.58 3.94 -13.10
C ASP A 45 -12.43 5.16 -12.17
N ARG A 46 -13.16 6.22 -12.51
CA ARG A 46 -13.36 7.40 -11.68
C ARG A 46 -14.80 7.82 -11.81
N ASP A 47 -15.53 7.73 -10.70
CA ASP A 47 -16.97 7.98 -10.70
C ASP A 47 -17.26 9.43 -11.13
N PRO A 48 -18.12 9.66 -12.14
CA PRO A 48 -18.51 11.00 -12.55
C PRO A 48 -19.35 11.73 -11.48
N LEU A 49 -19.95 11.01 -10.52
CA LEU A 49 -20.65 11.61 -9.40
C LEU A 49 -19.66 12.38 -8.51
N ARG A 50 -19.87 13.69 -8.40
CA ARG A 50 -19.13 14.56 -7.49
C ARG A 50 -19.88 14.70 -6.17
N ILE A 51 -19.19 14.45 -5.06
CA ILE A 51 -19.69 14.62 -3.69
C ILE A 51 -18.92 15.73 -2.97
N PRO A 52 -19.52 16.40 -1.96
CA PRO A 52 -18.78 17.36 -1.14
C PRO A 52 -17.53 16.72 -0.54
N ASN A 53 -16.40 17.43 -0.57
CA ASN A 53 -15.15 16.93 -0.01
C ASN A 53 -15.25 16.85 1.53
N PRO A 54 -15.27 15.65 2.13
CA PRO A 54 -15.39 15.51 3.57
C PRO A 54 -14.12 15.91 4.33
N PHE A 55 -12.99 16.11 3.63
CA PHE A 55 -11.66 16.35 4.22
C PHE A 55 -11.32 17.83 4.44
N LEU A 56 -12.24 18.76 4.13
CA LEU A 56 -12.00 20.21 4.30
C LEU A 56 -12.15 20.70 5.75
N SER A 57 -12.65 19.86 6.67
CA SER A 57 -12.81 20.26 8.07
C SER A 57 -11.45 20.36 8.79
N LYS A 58 -11.25 21.46 9.53
CA LYS A 58 -9.99 21.76 10.23
C LYS A 58 -9.70 20.81 11.40
N GLU A 59 -10.71 20.16 11.98
CA GLU A 59 -10.51 19.24 13.12
C GLU A 59 -9.75 17.96 12.74
N GLN A 60 -9.84 17.50 11.48
CA GLN A 60 -9.17 16.26 11.03
C GLN A 60 -7.66 16.42 10.83
N GLN A 61 -7.17 17.63 10.56
CA GLN A 61 -5.75 17.90 10.36
C GLN A 61 -4.92 17.86 11.65
N GLN A 62 -5.56 17.91 12.82
CA GLN A 62 -4.87 18.04 14.11
C GLN A 62 -4.45 16.72 14.76
N HIS A 63 -5.01 15.58 14.35
CA HIS A 63 -4.80 14.29 15.02
C HIS A 63 -3.71 13.40 14.39
N ALA A 64 -3.15 13.78 13.25
CA ALA A 64 -2.13 13.00 12.56
C ALA A 64 -0.71 13.50 12.89
N ALA A 65 0.21 12.58 13.19
CA ALA A 65 1.65 12.86 13.38
C ALA A 65 2.33 13.53 12.17
N VAL A 66 1.63 13.64 11.03
CA VAL A 66 2.11 14.25 9.79
C VAL A 66 0.96 15.03 9.16
N GLN A 67 1.25 16.20 8.59
CA GLN A 67 0.28 16.96 7.79
C GLN A 67 0.34 16.54 6.31
N TYR A 68 -0.80 16.53 5.62
CA TYR A 68 -0.84 16.35 4.16
C TYR A 68 -0.16 17.53 3.48
N THR A 69 0.84 17.24 2.62
CA THR A 69 1.74 18.29 2.10
C THR A 69 1.47 18.67 0.65
N ALA A 70 0.85 17.78 -0.12
CA ALA A 70 0.48 18.07 -1.50
C ALA A 70 -0.69 19.05 -1.56
N ALA A 71 -0.53 20.12 -2.36
CA ALA A 71 -1.62 21.04 -2.65
C ALA A 71 -2.67 20.36 -3.55
N ALA A 72 -3.95 20.71 -3.35
CA ALA A 72 -5.01 20.28 -4.24
C ALA A 72 -4.79 20.86 -5.65
N ALA A 73 -5.00 20.03 -6.67
CA ALA A 73 -5.06 20.47 -8.05
C ALA A 73 -6.51 20.80 -8.41
N GLY A 74 -6.80 22.07 -8.71
CA GLY A 74 -8.14 22.49 -9.13
C GLY A 74 -9.13 22.67 -7.98
N ASP A 75 -10.40 22.32 -8.21
CA ASP A 75 -11.49 22.48 -7.25
C ASP A 75 -11.43 21.41 -6.14
N ASP A 76 -11.01 21.83 -4.96
CA ASP A 76 -10.92 20.98 -3.76
C ASP A 76 -12.24 20.88 -2.97
N THR A 77 -13.32 21.55 -3.42
CA THR A 77 -14.61 21.52 -2.71
C THR A 77 -15.36 20.21 -2.87
N THR A 78 -14.97 19.39 -3.86
CA THR A 78 -15.60 18.12 -4.16
C THR A 78 -14.58 16.99 -4.35
N ARG A 79 -15.07 15.75 -4.30
CA ARG A 79 -14.36 14.53 -4.72
C ARG A 79 -15.26 13.73 -5.66
N SER A 80 -14.67 12.90 -6.51
CA SER A 80 -15.45 11.82 -7.13
C SER A 80 -15.93 10.87 -6.04
N ALA A 81 -17.09 10.23 -6.22
CA ALA A 81 -17.63 9.33 -5.21
C ALA A 81 -16.68 8.16 -4.92
N MET A 82 -15.99 7.66 -5.96
CA MET A 82 -14.87 6.71 -5.82
C MET A 82 -13.90 6.79 -7.00
N THR A 83 -12.75 6.14 -6.84
CA THR A 83 -11.82 5.78 -7.92
C THR A 83 -11.39 4.34 -7.72
N THR A 84 -11.17 3.61 -8.82
CA THR A 84 -10.65 2.25 -8.79
C THR A 84 -9.38 2.15 -9.62
N ILE A 85 -8.40 1.40 -9.12
CA ILE A 85 -7.16 1.09 -9.84
C ILE A 85 -6.95 -0.42 -9.91
N PHE A 86 -6.14 -0.86 -10.89
CA PHE A 86 -5.31 -2.05 -10.71
C PHE A 86 -4.00 -1.68 -10.01
N TYR A 87 -3.50 -2.56 -9.15
CA TYR A 87 -2.16 -2.45 -8.55
C TYR A 87 -1.45 -3.80 -8.59
N LEU A 88 -0.18 -3.81 -9.00
CA LEU A 88 0.63 -5.01 -9.23
C LEU A 88 2.01 -4.87 -8.58
N LEU A 89 2.35 -5.81 -7.70
CA LEU A 89 3.74 -6.05 -7.28
C LEU A 89 4.36 -7.17 -8.11
N THR A 90 5.63 -7.01 -8.47
CA THR A 90 6.38 -7.97 -9.30
C THR A 90 7.75 -8.25 -8.67
N PRO A 91 8.45 -9.34 -9.03
CA PRO A 91 9.79 -9.60 -8.51
C PRO A 91 10.76 -8.40 -8.66
N ASN A 92 10.68 -7.64 -9.75
CA ASN A 92 11.51 -6.44 -9.95
C ASN A 92 10.94 -5.14 -9.36
N SER A 93 9.70 -5.16 -8.88
CA SER A 93 9.13 -4.05 -8.10
C SER A 93 8.27 -4.62 -6.96
N PRO A 94 8.91 -5.25 -5.96
CA PRO A 94 8.24 -6.18 -5.05
C PRO A 94 7.63 -5.51 -3.83
N LYS A 95 7.73 -4.18 -3.70
CA LYS A 95 7.25 -3.45 -2.52
C LYS A 95 6.46 -2.21 -2.90
N GLY A 96 5.38 -1.97 -2.17
CA GLY A 96 4.70 -0.69 -2.05
C GLY A 96 5.13 -0.05 -0.73
N ARG A 97 5.75 1.12 -0.81
CA ARG A 97 6.31 1.82 0.36
C ARG A 97 5.24 2.31 1.31
N PHE A 98 5.62 2.56 2.56
CA PHE A 98 4.71 3.14 3.55
C PHE A 98 4.14 4.47 3.08
N HIS A 99 2.81 4.48 2.96
CA HIS A 99 2.02 5.64 2.62
C HIS A 99 0.64 5.55 3.30
N ARG A 100 -0.13 6.62 3.21
CA ARG A 100 -1.51 6.67 3.70
C ARG A 100 -2.35 7.59 2.84
N ASN A 101 -3.66 7.38 2.89
CA ASN A 101 -4.66 8.23 2.23
C ASN A 101 -5.66 8.74 3.27
N LYS A 102 -6.27 9.93 3.06
CA LYS A 102 -7.38 10.38 3.92
C LYS A 102 -8.62 9.52 3.72
N GLY A 103 -8.87 9.10 2.47
CA GLY A 103 -9.93 8.17 2.13
C GLY A 103 -9.58 6.74 2.52
N ARG A 104 -10.58 6.01 2.98
CA ARG A 104 -10.47 4.56 3.17
C ARG A 104 -10.27 3.88 1.81
N THR A 105 -9.55 2.76 1.82
CA THR A 105 -9.27 1.97 0.62
C THR A 105 -9.74 0.53 0.80
N VAL A 106 -10.62 0.07 -0.09
CA VAL A 106 -11.02 -1.34 -0.22
C VAL A 106 -10.08 -2.01 -1.19
N HIS A 107 -9.50 -3.15 -0.80
CA HIS A 107 -8.56 -3.91 -1.62
C HIS A 107 -9.17 -5.26 -1.93
N THR A 108 -9.13 -5.68 -3.19
CA THR A 108 -9.64 -6.99 -3.63
C THR A 108 -8.55 -7.73 -4.41
N LEU A 109 -8.23 -8.95 -3.99
CA LEU A 109 -7.25 -9.82 -4.63
C LEU A 109 -7.80 -10.37 -5.95
N HIS A 110 -7.00 -10.23 -7.01
CA HIS A 110 -7.26 -10.92 -8.29
C HIS A 110 -6.36 -12.13 -8.47
N LYS A 111 -5.09 -12.01 -8.08
CA LYS A 111 -4.09 -13.06 -8.29
C LYS A 111 -2.88 -12.90 -7.39
N GLY A 112 -2.26 -14.02 -7.05
CA GLY A 112 -0.95 -14.06 -6.43
C GLY A 112 -1.00 -13.89 -4.93
N ARG A 113 0.14 -13.49 -4.34
CA ARG A 113 0.32 -13.51 -2.90
C ARG A 113 1.23 -12.40 -2.41
N GLY A 114 0.90 -11.83 -1.25
CA GLY A 114 1.70 -10.78 -0.63
C GLY A 114 1.45 -10.63 0.85
N ARG A 115 2.20 -9.73 1.47
CA ARG A 115 1.99 -9.33 2.85
C ARG A 115 1.71 -7.84 2.93
N TYR A 116 0.69 -7.48 3.70
CA TYR A 116 0.44 -6.11 4.12
C TYR A 116 0.99 -5.89 5.53
N VAL A 117 1.48 -4.67 5.76
CA VAL A 117 1.95 -4.16 7.04
C VAL A 117 1.24 -2.84 7.30
N LEU A 118 0.46 -2.78 8.38
CA LEU A 118 -0.27 -1.58 8.80
C LEU A 118 0.26 -1.10 10.16
N ILE A 119 0.38 0.21 10.31
CA ILE A 119 0.66 0.84 11.61
C ILE A 119 -0.67 1.40 12.14
N ARG A 120 -1.24 0.73 13.15
CA ARG A 120 -2.57 0.99 13.71
C ARG A 120 -2.55 2.17 14.69
N THR A 121 -2.35 3.37 14.14
CA THR A 121 -2.35 4.63 14.91
C THR A 121 -3.72 4.97 15.46
N ASP A 122 -4.80 4.45 14.86
CA ASP A 122 -6.19 4.55 15.33
C ASP A 122 -6.43 3.86 16.68
N GLU A 123 -5.61 2.86 17.01
CA GLU A 123 -5.71 2.09 18.26
C GLU A 123 -4.77 2.61 19.36
N ALA A 124 -3.86 3.53 19.03
CA ALA A 124 -2.84 4.03 19.95
C ALA A 124 -3.33 5.27 20.72
N LYS A 125 -3.10 5.31 22.03
CA LYS A 125 -3.34 6.52 22.81
C LYS A 125 -2.20 7.53 22.61
N PRO A 126 -2.43 8.83 22.88
CA PRO A 126 -1.37 9.84 22.85
C PRO A 126 -0.16 9.42 23.68
N GLY A 127 1.02 9.37 23.05
CA GLY A 127 2.29 8.98 23.69
C GLY A 127 2.58 7.47 23.67
N GLU A 128 1.65 6.62 23.23
CA GLU A 128 1.87 5.19 23.08
C GLU A 128 2.41 4.82 21.69
N LYS A 129 3.11 3.69 21.61
CA LYS A 129 3.52 3.11 20.34
C LYS A 129 2.36 2.37 19.69
N ALA A 130 2.17 2.58 18.40
CA ALA A 130 1.12 1.94 17.62
C ALA A 130 1.38 0.44 17.46
N ARG A 131 0.31 -0.34 17.48
CA ARG A 131 0.35 -1.76 17.13
C ARG A 131 0.65 -1.91 15.64
N ILE A 132 1.47 -2.90 15.31
CA ILE A 132 1.71 -3.29 13.93
C ILE A 132 0.79 -4.46 13.61
N GLU A 133 -0.03 -4.32 12.59
CA GLU A 133 -0.82 -5.42 12.03
C GLU A 133 -0.14 -5.92 10.76
N THR A 134 0.00 -7.25 10.66
CA THR A 134 0.48 -7.88 9.43
C THR A 134 -0.41 -9.05 9.07
N PHE A 135 -0.72 -9.20 7.79
CA PHE A 135 -1.50 -10.33 7.29
C PHE A 135 -1.08 -10.66 5.86
N VAL A 136 -1.32 -11.93 5.49
CA VAL A 136 -1.08 -12.42 4.14
C VAL A 136 -2.34 -12.24 3.31
N VAL A 137 -2.17 -11.80 2.07
CA VAL A 137 -3.20 -11.74 1.05
C VAL A 137 -2.88 -12.81 0.02
N GLY A 138 -3.87 -13.60 -0.34
CA GLY A 138 -3.69 -14.82 -1.13
C GLY A 138 -4.95 -15.68 -1.12
N HIS A 139 -4.96 -16.73 -1.93
CA HIS A 139 -6.14 -17.57 -2.13
C HIS A 139 -6.31 -18.67 -1.06
N ASN A 140 -5.35 -18.87 -0.15
CA ASN A 140 -5.45 -19.91 0.87
C ASN A 140 -6.27 -19.44 2.08
N VAL A 141 -7.56 -19.24 1.88
CA VAL A 141 -8.50 -18.73 2.90
C VAL A 141 -8.58 -19.65 4.11
N GLU A 142 -8.47 -20.97 3.92
CA GLU A 142 -8.47 -21.95 5.01
C GLU A 142 -7.25 -21.80 5.94
N LYS A 143 -6.14 -21.24 5.44
CA LYS A 143 -4.97 -20.86 6.23
C LYS A 143 -5.01 -19.41 6.75
N GLY A 144 -6.11 -18.69 6.53
CA GLY A 144 -6.31 -17.32 7.02
C GLY A 144 -5.80 -16.22 6.07
N GLU A 145 -5.49 -16.53 4.82
CA GLU A 145 -5.17 -15.50 3.81
C GLU A 145 -6.43 -14.71 3.43
N ARG A 146 -6.25 -13.41 3.16
CA ARG A 146 -7.36 -12.51 2.85
C ARG A 146 -7.52 -12.31 1.34
N LEU A 147 -8.75 -12.48 0.85
CA LEU A 147 -9.15 -12.10 -0.51
C LEU A 147 -9.55 -10.64 -0.62
N GLN A 148 -10.08 -10.06 0.47
CA GLN A 148 -10.50 -8.66 0.54
C GLN A 148 -10.16 -8.10 1.91
N TRP A 149 -9.73 -6.84 1.96
CA TRP A 149 -9.47 -6.11 3.20
C TRP A 149 -9.64 -4.62 2.99
N ILE A 150 -9.87 -3.93 4.11
CA ILE A 150 -10.07 -2.48 4.14
C ILE A 150 -8.93 -1.89 4.96
N VAL A 151 -8.35 -0.80 4.46
CA VAL A 151 -7.51 0.09 5.24
C VAL A 151 -8.26 1.40 5.39
N GLU A 152 -8.59 1.77 6.62
CA GLU A 152 -9.24 3.05 6.91
C GLU A 152 -8.30 4.24 6.62
N GLY A 153 -8.88 5.42 6.51
CA GLY A 153 -8.12 6.66 6.30
C GLY A 153 -7.07 6.89 7.39
N ASP A 154 -6.02 7.64 7.05
CA ASP A 154 -4.91 8.02 7.92
C ASP A 154 -4.01 6.88 8.45
N ILE A 155 -4.29 5.63 8.13
CA ILE A 155 -3.45 4.47 8.48
C ILE A 155 -2.31 4.31 7.48
N TYR A 156 -1.08 4.27 8.00
CA TYR A 156 0.08 3.92 7.19
C TYR A 156 0.04 2.44 6.79
N LYS A 157 0.02 2.19 5.48
CA LYS A 157 0.08 0.85 4.86
C LYS A 157 1.33 0.71 4.00
N ALA A 158 1.92 -0.48 4.04
CA ALA A 158 2.92 -0.94 3.08
C ALA A 158 2.59 -2.38 2.69
N SER A 159 3.10 -2.81 1.54
CA SER A 159 2.90 -4.16 1.04
C SER A 159 4.14 -4.70 0.37
N TYR A 160 4.33 -6.01 0.41
CA TYR A 160 5.41 -6.65 -0.34
C TYR A 160 5.04 -8.03 -0.87
N LEU A 161 5.68 -8.41 -1.97
CA LEU A 161 5.46 -9.66 -2.69
C LEU A 161 5.96 -10.85 -1.88
N LEU A 162 5.17 -11.92 -1.87
CA LEU A 162 5.56 -13.22 -1.34
C LEU A 162 5.68 -14.23 -2.48
N PRO A 163 6.39 -15.36 -2.28
CA PRO A 163 6.33 -16.49 -3.20
C PRO A 163 4.89 -16.99 -3.36
N ASP A 164 4.58 -17.58 -4.52
CA ASP A 164 3.21 -17.94 -4.90
C ASP A 164 2.59 -18.98 -3.93
N ASP A 165 3.42 -19.84 -3.34
CA ASP A 165 3.04 -20.81 -2.30
C ASP A 165 4.20 -21.11 -1.31
N ASP A 166 3.91 -21.89 -0.26
CA ASP A 166 4.86 -22.23 0.81
C ASP A 166 6.05 -23.11 0.35
N GLY A 167 5.98 -23.72 -0.83
CA GLY A 167 7.05 -24.54 -1.44
C GLY A 167 7.91 -23.77 -2.45
N SER A 168 7.44 -22.63 -2.93
CA SER A 168 8.14 -21.76 -3.87
C SER A 168 9.10 -20.77 -3.19
N THR A 169 10.16 -20.38 -3.88
CA THR A 169 11.12 -19.37 -3.41
C THR A 169 10.89 -17.98 -3.99
N GLU A 170 10.17 -17.89 -5.11
CA GLU A 170 9.90 -16.67 -5.85
C GLU A 170 8.43 -16.64 -6.32
N SER A 171 7.96 -15.45 -6.72
CA SER A 171 6.64 -15.31 -7.34
C SER A 171 6.78 -15.26 -8.85
N GLU A 172 6.15 -16.18 -9.55
CA GLU A 172 6.05 -16.13 -11.02
C GLU A 172 4.84 -15.30 -11.48
N SER A 173 3.88 -15.14 -10.58
CA SER A 173 2.57 -14.57 -10.88
C SER A 173 2.42 -13.09 -10.55
N GLY A 174 3.32 -12.53 -9.74
CA GLY A 174 3.14 -11.22 -9.09
C GLY A 174 1.99 -11.24 -8.10
N LEU A 175 1.70 -10.08 -7.50
CA LEU A 175 0.50 -9.84 -6.69
C LEU A 175 -0.35 -8.78 -7.38
N LEU A 176 -1.47 -9.19 -7.98
CA LEU A 176 -2.42 -8.29 -8.64
C LEU A 176 -3.66 -8.11 -7.78
N ILE A 177 -4.02 -6.86 -7.53
CA ILE A 177 -5.21 -6.47 -6.78
C ILE A 177 -5.93 -5.33 -7.50
N SER A 178 -7.17 -5.06 -7.09
CA SER A 178 -7.79 -3.76 -7.28
C SER A 178 -7.86 -3.00 -5.96
N GLU A 179 -7.66 -1.69 -6.02
CA GLU A 179 -7.93 -0.79 -4.90
C GLU A 179 -9.05 0.19 -5.30
N THR A 180 -10.06 0.31 -4.45
CA THR A 180 -11.14 1.30 -4.58
C THR A 180 -11.06 2.27 -3.40
N VAL A 181 -10.85 3.54 -3.69
CA VAL A 181 -10.72 4.61 -2.69
C VAL A 181 -12.03 5.38 -2.62
N VAL A 182 -12.52 5.63 -1.39
CA VAL A 182 -13.77 6.36 -1.13
C VAL A 182 -13.55 7.43 -0.06
N PRO A 183 -13.84 8.71 -0.34
CA PRO A 183 -14.07 9.30 -1.67
C PRO A 183 -12.90 9.08 -2.64
N GLY A 184 -13.12 9.33 -3.93
CA GLY A 184 -12.12 9.12 -4.99
C GLY A 184 -10.78 9.79 -4.73
N PHE A 185 -9.71 9.13 -5.16
CA PHE A 185 -8.33 9.52 -4.91
C PHE A 185 -7.97 10.87 -5.54
N GLU A 186 -7.30 11.70 -4.75
CA GLU A 186 -6.58 12.90 -5.18
C GLU A 186 -5.21 12.91 -4.50
N PHE A 187 -4.18 13.41 -5.20
CA PHE A 187 -2.81 13.45 -4.66
C PHE A 187 -2.69 14.28 -3.37
N SER A 188 -3.53 15.30 -3.17
CA SER A 188 -3.59 16.09 -1.93
C SER A 188 -4.06 15.32 -0.70
N ASP A 189 -4.65 14.15 -0.91
CA ASP A 189 -5.13 13.26 0.15
C ASP A 189 -4.18 12.07 0.37
N HIS A 190 -3.03 12.05 -0.29
CA HIS A 190 -2.01 11.02 -0.22
C HIS A 190 -0.72 11.56 0.44
N ASN A 191 -0.06 10.75 1.26
CA ASN A 191 1.25 11.06 1.81
C ASN A 191 2.10 9.80 1.98
N PHE A 192 3.35 9.87 1.50
CA PHE A 192 4.40 8.94 1.93
C PHE A 192 4.76 9.16 3.40
N MET A 193 5.28 8.12 4.05
CA MET A 193 5.79 8.20 5.42
C MET A 193 7.16 8.90 5.45
N PRO A 194 7.29 10.09 6.07
CA PRO A 194 8.58 10.75 6.26
C PRO A 194 9.53 9.94 7.15
N ALA A 195 10.84 9.99 6.88
CA ALA A 195 11.86 9.17 7.54
C ALA A 195 11.81 9.22 9.09
N ASN A 196 11.50 10.38 9.67
CA ASN A 196 11.44 10.57 11.12
C ASN A 196 10.19 9.97 11.79
N VAL A 197 9.16 9.60 11.02
CA VAL A 197 7.84 9.25 11.57
C VAL A 197 7.78 7.79 12.03
N LEU A 198 8.44 6.87 11.34
CA LEU A 198 8.45 5.45 11.74
C LEU A 198 8.98 5.25 13.18
N PRO A 199 10.14 5.82 13.58
CA PRO A 199 10.63 5.73 14.96
C PRO A 199 9.71 6.37 16.01
N GLU A 200 8.91 7.38 15.62
CA GLU A 200 7.94 8.02 16.51
C GLU A 200 6.75 7.09 16.77
N LEU A 201 6.29 6.35 15.76
CA LEU A 201 5.08 5.53 15.84
C LEU A 201 5.31 4.14 16.45
N VAL A 202 6.48 3.52 16.28
CA VAL A 202 6.74 2.14 16.74
C VAL A 202 7.95 2.05 17.67
N SER A 203 8.21 0.87 18.24
CA SER A 203 9.44 0.67 19.05
C SER A 203 10.69 0.77 18.19
N ALA A 204 11.84 1.11 18.79
CA ALA A 204 13.12 1.22 18.07
C ALA A 204 13.47 -0.05 17.28
N LYS A 205 13.21 -1.23 17.88
CA LYS A 205 13.42 -2.52 17.20
C LYS A 205 12.54 -2.66 15.95
N GLN A 206 11.25 -2.36 16.08
CA GLN A 206 10.31 -2.44 14.95
C GLN A 206 10.64 -1.42 13.86
N ALA A 207 11.11 -0.23 14.23
CA ALA A 207 11.52 0.79 13.28
C ALA A 207 12.68 0.30 12.40
N VAL A 208 13.70 -0.34 13.00
CA VAL A 208 14.80 -0.98 12.26
C VAL A 208 14.28 -2.10 11.36
N GLU A 209 13.41 -2.97 11.88
CA GLU A 209 12.84 -4.10 11.14
C GLU A 209 12.01 -3.69 9.92
N LEU A 210 11.37 -2.51 9.97
CA LEU A 210 10.46 -2.02 8.93
C LEU A 210 11.02 -0.90 8.05
N GLN A 211 12.22 -0.40 8.34
CA GLN A 211 12.82 0.75 7.63
C GLN A 211 12.89 0.55 6.11
N TRP A 212 13.11 -0.69 5.66
CA TRP A 212 13.21 -1.02 4.24
C TRP A 212 11.89 -0.83 3.46
N LEU A 213 10.74 -0.82 4.14
CA LEU A 213 9.44 -0.49 3.57
C LEU A 213 9.19 1.03 3.48
N GLN A 214 10.02 1.85 4.12
CA GLN A 214 9.94 3.30 4.06
C GLN A 214 10.85 3.87 2.97
N SER A 215 12.02 3.27 2.75
CA SER A 215 13.02 3.76 1.80
C SER A 215 12.59 3.58 0.34
N SER A 216 12.97 4.55 -0.51
CA SER A 216 13.14 4.32 -1.95
C SER A 216 14.09 3.13 -2.17
N ASN A 217 13.85 2.32 -3.20
CA ASN A 217 14.89 1.39 -3.67
C ASN A 217 16.06 2.16 -4.25
#